data_AF-A0A842X181-F1
#
_entry.id   AF-A0A842X181-F1
#
_cell.length_a   1.000
_cell.length_b   1.000
_cell.length_c   1.000
_cell.angle_alpha   90.00
_cell.angle_beta   90.00
_cell.angle_gamma   90.00
#
_symmetry.space_group_name_H-M   'P 1'
#
loop_
_entity.id
_entity.type
_entity.pdbx_description
1 polymer ?
#
loop_
_entity_poly.entity_id
_entity_poly.type
_entity_poly.pdbx_seq_one_letter_code
_entity_poly.pdbx_strand_id
1 'polypeptide(L)'
;MTEKVAWIDCTKSIALFFIICTHSFDYNPLINMITGFVIPVFFIMYGFTHNNEKYRYKLQVLYRKRFKSIMIPFLILTISIVILYYFFYPLIDIGYSPEEYTYWLIYGNGPPVWVSHLWFLKALFFAIVLFTVIDRILHDKNISFRLFLILFLPLFSVYLKDLLNVYLMIGGIDSIFIGTSFLLIGNEIKKIQGLNHWSINTRIDVLLFVLLTPIMLFLGYVNGFANIGASLYGNSILLHMTSGILGAYVIGLISYHLCKFERIKSALVSFNQYGQEIYEIHPFLTKWDFWIFKNFQILNLLNGVIVSWIISSQVIDRSRILKFIFTGNTRTSMRKSVDELEEQQSN
;
A
#
# COMPACT_ATOMS: atom_id res chain seq x y z
N MET A 1 -0.14 16.94 -16.94
CA MET A 1 -0.14 16.55 -15.52
C MET A 1 0.42 17.69 -14.69
N THR A 2 -0.44 18.42 -13.99
CA THR A 2 -0.05 19.55 -13.14
C THR A 2 0.87 19.10 -12.00
N GLU A 3 1.82 19.95 -11.59
CA GLU A 3 2.73 19.71 -10.45
C GLU A 3 1.99 19.26 -9.16
N LYS A 4 0.75 19.74 -8.99
CA LYS A 4 -0.17 19.40 -7.88
C LYS A 4 -0.45 17.91 -7.71
N VAL A 5 -0.36 17.11 -8.76
CA VAL A 5 -0.64 15.66 -8.72
C VAL A 5 0.64 14.82 -8.82
N ALA A 6 1.67 15.34 -9.48
CA ALA A 6 2.92 14.61 -9.71
C ALA A 6 3.61 14.18 -8.42
N TRP A 7 3.59 15.02 -7.37
CA TRP A 7 4.21 14.67 -6.09
C TRP A 7 3.56 13.46 -5.40
N ILE A 8 2.26 13.25 -5.61
CA ILE A 8 1.52 12.10 -5.06
C ILE A 8 1.99 10.81 -5.75
N ASP A 9 2.19 10.85 -7.07
CA ASP A 9 2.70 9.71 -7.83
C ASP A 9 4.18 9.45 -7.52
N CYS A 10 4.99 10.50 -7.34
CA CYS A 10 6.35 10.39 -6.81
C CYS A 10 6.34 9.72 -5.42
N THR A 11 5.43 10.11 -4.51
CA THR A 11 5.30 9.53 -3.16
C THR A 11 4.99 8.04 -3.21
N LYS A 12 4.04 7.62 -4.03
CA LYS A 12 3.72 6.20 -4.22
C LYS A 12 4.89 5.42 -4.82
N SER A 13 5.65 6.02 -5.74
CA SER A 13 6.84 5.41 -6.33
C SER A 13 7.92 5.14 -5.28
N ILE A 14 8.21 6.13 -4.45
CA ILE A 14 9.23 6.02 -3.39
C ILE A 14 8.77 5.00 -2.35
N ALA A 15 7.49 5.00 -1.97
CA ALA A 15 6.94 3.99 -1.08
C ALA A 15 7.02 2.57 -1.68
N LEU A 16 6.75 2.40 -2.98
CA LEU A 16 6.87 1.13 -3.69
C LEU A 16 8.32 0.65 -3.74
N PHE A 17 9.27 1.54 -4.00
CA PHE A 17 10.70 1.24 -3.92
C PHE A 17 11.08 0.72 -2.53
N PHE A 18 10.60 1.37 -1.46
CA PHE A 18 10.86 0.91 -0.10
C PHE A 18 10.17 -0.43 0.22
N ILE A 19 8.99 -0.72 -0.32
CA ILE A 19 8.39 -2.07 -0.23
C ILE A 19 9.34 -3.11 -0.83
N ILE A 20 9.84 -2.88 -2.05
CA ILE A 20 10.76 -3.81 -2.69
C ILE A 20 12.03 -3.96 -1.84
N CYS A 21 12.56 -2.86 -1.29
CA CYS A 21 13.68 -2.88 -0.35
C CYS A 21 13.42 -3.81 0.85
N THR A 22 12.24 -3.78 1.47
CA THR A 22 11.92 -4.69 2.59
C THR A 22 11.92 -6.18 2.21
N HIS A 23 11.79 -6.51 0.92
CA HIS A 23 11.82 -7.88 0.42
C HIS A 23 13.15 -8.27 -0.24
N SER A 24 14.08 -7.32 -0.42
CA SER A 24 15.38 -7.56 -1.07
C SER A 24 16.53 -7.74 -0.09
N PHE A 25 16.38 -7.25 1.15
CA PHE A 25 17.40 -7.31 2.20
C PHE A 25 16.99 -8.30 3.29
N ASP A 26 18.00 -8.91 3.93
CA ASP A 26 17.78 -9.70 5.14
C ASP A 26 17.21 -8.85 6.26
N TYR A 27 16.49 -9.50 7.18
CA TYR A 27 15.96 -8.87 8.37
C TYR A 27 17.06 -8.14 9.15
N ASN A 28 16.89 -6.85 9.35
CA ASN A 28 17.78 -5.99 10.12
C ASN A 28 17.02 -4.79 10.69
N PRO A 29 17.60 -4.04 11.65
CA PRO A 29 16.91 -2.92 12.30
C PRO A 29 16.39 -1.84 11.33
N LEU A 30 17.10 -1.59 10.22
CA LEU A 30 16.66 -0.62 9.22
C LEU A 30 15.39 -1.10 8.50
N ILE A 31 15.33 -2.39 8.13
CA ILE A 31 14.12 -2.98 7.53
C ILE A 31 12.93 -2.90 8.49
N ASN A 32 13.13 -3.15 9.79
CA ASN A 32 12.07 -2.97 10.79
C ASN A 32 11.51 -1.55 10.78
N MET A 33 12.38 -0.55 10.79
CA MET A 33 11.98 0.85 10.73
C MET A 33 11.21 1.17 9.45
N ILE A 34 11.65 0.65 8.29
CA ILE A 34 11.01 0.88 6.99
C ILE A 34 9.61 0.24 6.95
N THR A 35 9.47 -1.01 7.42
CA THR A 35 8.17 -1.71 7.45
C THR A 35 7.09 -0.96 8.24
N GLY A 36 7.50 -0.13 9.20
CA GLY A 36 6.62 0.69 10.02
C GLY A 36 5.81 1.73 9.24
N PHE A 37 6.26 2.18 8.07
CA PHE A 37 5.59 3.28 7.34
C PHE A 37 5.25 3.02 5.87
N VAL A 38 5.88 2.05 5.21
CA VAL A 38 5.71 1.88 3.74
C VAL A 38 4.27 1.57 3.32
N ILE A 39 3.59 0.65 4.01
CA ILE A 39 2.18 0.33 3.73
C ILE A 39 1.24 1.47 4.14
N PRO A 40 1.39 2.10 5.33
CA PRO A 40 0.65 3.30 5.70
C PRO A 40 0.64 4.41 4.64
N VAL A 41 1.78 4.66 3.96
CA VAL A 41 1.87 5.68 2.91
C VAL A 41 0.83 5.44 1.81
N PHE A 42 0.65 4.21 1.34
CA PHE A 42 -0.33 3.92 0.29
C PHE A 42 -1.77 4.17 0.73
N PHE A 43 -2.13 3.75 1.94
CA PHE A 43 -3.45 3.98 2.49
C PHE A 43 -3.75 5.47 2.72
N ILE A 44 -2.79 6.22 3.26
CA ILE A 44 -2.91 7.68 3.44
C ILE A 44 -3.04 8.38 2.09
N MET A 45 -2.19 8.06 1.11
CA MET A 45 -2.27 8.63 -0.24
C MET A 45 -3.60 8.30 -0.94
N TYR A 46 -4.14 7.11 -0.69
CA TYR A 46 -5.46 6.76 -1.21
C TYR A 46 -6.55 7.62 -0.57
N GLY A 47 -6.57 7.72 0.77
CA GLY A 47 -7.53 8.57 1.48
C GLY A 47 -7.45 10.04 1.05
N PHE A 48 -6.22 10.55 0.90
CA PHE A 48 -5.93 11.91 0.46
C PHE A 48 -6.44 12.20 -0.96
N THR A 49 -6.46 11.20 -1.85
CA THR A 49 -6.94 11.34 -3.22
C THR A 49 -8.38 10.88 -3.44
N HIS A 50 -9.05 10.34 -2.40
CA HIS A 50 -10.40 9.82 -2.54
C HIS A 50 -11.41 10.94 -2.86
N ASN A 51 -12.28 10.72 -3.85
CA ASN A 51 -13.33 11.66 -4.20
C ASN A 51 -14.60 11.35 -3.39
N ASN A 52 -14.71 11.95 -2.20
CA ASN A 52 -15.84 11.72 -1.31
C ASN A 52 -17.17 12.13 -1.95
N GLU A 53 -17.23 13.30 -2.60
CA GLU A 53 -18.46 13.82 -3.22
C GLU A 53 -19.02 12.87 -4.27
N LYS A 54 -18.15 12.28 -5.09
CA LYS A 54 -18.53 11.33 -6.14
C LYS A 54 -19.09 10.02 -5.57
N TYR A 55 -18.56 9.53 -4.44
CA TYR A 55 -18.82 8.16 -3.99
C TYR A 55 -19.63 8.01 -2.69
N ARG A 56 -19.73 9.06 -1.85
CA ARG A 56 -20.39 9.03 -0.53
C ARG A 56 -21.78 8.40 -0.55
N TYR A 57 -22.58 8.77 -1.55
CA TYR A 57 -23.94 8.26 -1.74
C TYR A 57 -24.08 7.28 -2.90
N LYS A 58 -22.96 6.96 -3.57
CA LYS A 58 -22.90 6.08 -4.75
C LYS A 58 -21.98 4.88 -4.49
N LEU A 59 -22.14 4.24 -3.32
CA LEU A 59 -21.30 3.11 -2.88
C LEU A 59 -21.26 1.96 -3.90
N GLN A 60 -22.38 1.65 -4.56
CA GLN A 60 -22.43 0.60 -5.58
C GLN A 60 -21.52 0.91 -6.78
N VAL A 61 -21.41 2.19 -7.17
CA VAL A 61 -20.53 2.64 -8.26
C VAL A 61 -19.07 2.47 -7.85
N LEU A 62 -18.73 2.89 -6.62
CA LEU A 62 -17.39 2.69 -6.06
C LEU A 62 -17.03 1.21 -5.99
N TYR A 63 -17.91 0.40 -5.39
CA TYR A 63 -17.74 -1.05 -5.24
C TYR A 63 -17.48 -1.70 -6.59
N ARG A 64 -18.34 -1.48 -7.60
CA ARG A 64 -18.14 -2.06 -8.95
C ARG A 64 -16.84 -1.61 -9.59
N LYS A 65 -16.47 -0.33 -9.46
CA LYS A 65 -15.23 0.21 -10.02
C LYS A 65 -14.00 -0.43 -9.36
N ARG A 66 -13.96 -0.46 -8.03
CA ARG A 66 -12.83 -0.99 -7.26
C ARG A 66 -12.74 -2.50 -7.29
N PHE A 67 -13.88 -3.19 -7.37
CA PHE A 67 -13.90 -4.64 -7.52
C PHE A 67 -13.26 -5.05 -8.84
N LYS A 68 -13.61 -4.36 -9.94
CA LYS A 68 -13.00 -4.61 -11.24
C LYS A 68 -11.50 -4.31 -11.30
N SER A 69 -11.03 -3.32 -10.54
CA SER A 69 -9.62 -2.88 -10.60
C SER A 69 -8.70 -3.55 -9.59
N ILE A 70 -9.24 -4.05 -8.47
CA ILE A 70 -8.46 -4.59 -7.36
C ILE A 70 -8.84 -6.05 -7.10
N MET A 71 -10.13 -6.35 -6.92
CA MET A 71 -10.57 -7.71 -6.56
C MET A 71 -10.45 -8.72 -7.70
N ILE A 72 -10.73 -8.32 -8.95
CA ILE A 72 -10.52 -9.22 -10.09
C ILE A 72 -9.04 -9.64 -10.20
N PRO A 73 -8.06 -8.71 -10.22
CA PRO A 73 -6.65 -9.08 -10.15
C PRO A 73 -6.30 -9.97 -8.97
N PHE A 74 -6.72 -9.59 -7.76
CA PHE A 74 -6.50 -10.37 -6.55
C PHE A 74 -6.99 -11.82 -6.68
N LEU A 75 -8.22 -12.03 -7.18
CA LEU A 75 -8.81 -13.35 -7.32
C LEU A 75 -8.07 -14.19 -8.37
N ILE A 76 -7.78 -13.62 -9.54
CA ILE A 76 -7.08 -14.33 -10.61
C ILE A 76 -5.67 -14.72 -10.16
N LEU A 77 -4.93 -13.79 -9.55
CA LEU A 77 -3.57 -14.05 -9.08
C LEU A 77 -3.54 -15.04 -7.92
N THR A 78 -4.52 -14.98 -7.01
CA THR A 78 -4.62 -15.94 -5.90
C THR A 78 -4.90 -17.34 -6.43
N ILE A 79 -5.86 -17.50 -7.35
CA ILE A 79 -6.16 -18.78 -8.01
C ILE A 79 -4.92 -19.28 -8.77
N SER A 80 -4.22 -18.40 -9.47
CA SER A 80 -3.00 -18.74 -10.22
C SER A 80 -1.90 -19.25 -9.29
N ILE A 81 -1.65 -18.57 -8.16
CA ILE A 81 -0.65 -19.01 -7.17
C ILE A 81 -1.05 -20.35 -6.55
N VAL A 82 -2.32 -20.58 -6.24
CA VAL A 82 -2.79 -21.88 -5.74
C VAL A 82 -2.54 -22.97 -6.77
N ILE A 83 -2.94 -22.78 -8.03
CA ILE A 83 -2.72 -23.77 -9.11
C ILE A 83 -1.24 -24.07 -9.28
N LEU A 84 -0.40 -23.03 -9.33
CA LEU A 84 1.06 -23.20 -9.44
C LEU A 84 1.60 -23.96 -8.22
N TYR A 85 1.12 -23.66 -7.02
CA TYR A 85 1.57 -24.34 -5.82
C TYR A 85 1.22 -25.83 -5.84
N TYR A 86 -0.01 -26.20 -6.21
CA TYR A 86 -0.39 -27.62 -6.39
C TYR A 86 0.49 -28.32 -7.43
N PHE A 87 0.76 -27.66 -8.56
CA PHE A 87 1.56 -28.24 -9.63
C PHE A 87 3.03 -28.46 -9.23
N PHE A 88 3.61 -27.49 -8.51
CA PHE A 88 5.02 -27.52 -8.12
C PHE A 88 5.26 -28.10 -6.71
N TYR A 89 4.22 -28.46 -5.96
CA TYR A 89 4.33 -29.01 -4.60
C TYR A 89 5.32 -30.19 -4.48
N PRO A 90 5.38 -31.16 -5.41
CA PRO A 90 6.37 -32.23 -5.34
C PRO A 90 7.83 -31.75 -5.47
N LEU A 91 8.04 -30.54 -5.98
CA LEU A 91 9.35 -29.94 -6.24
C LEU A 91 9.71 -28.84 -5.23
N ILE A 92 8.75 -28.36 -4.44
CA ILE A 92 8.93 -27.22 -3.54
C ILE A 92 8.30 -27.55 -2.19
N ASP A 93 9.12 -27.65 -1.16
CA ASP A 93 8.66 -27.76 0.22
C ASP A 93 8.73 -26.38 0.91
N ILE A 94 7.57 -25.73 1.06
CA ILE A 94 7.43 -24.50 1.86
C ILE A 94 6.86 -24.79 3.28
N GLY A 95 6.73 -26.06 3.67
CA GLY A 95 6.27 -26.47 4.98
C GLY A 95 4.75 -26.46 5.19
N TYR A 96 3.96 -26.44 4.10
CA TYR A 96 2.49 -26.50 4.14
C TYR A 96 1.97 -27.42 3.04
N SER A 97 0.95 -28.23 3.31
CA SER A 97 0.29 -28.96 2.22
C SER A 97 -0.46 -27.98 1.29
N PRO A 98 -0.77 -28.36 0.05
CA PRO A 98 -1.59 -27.53 -0.84
C PRO A 98 -2.95 -27.14 -0.26
N GLU A 99 -3.56 -28.03 0.53
CA GLU A 99 -4.83 -27.79 1.24
C GLU A 99 -4.65 -26.76 2.36
N GLU A 100 -3.62 -26.91 3.19
CA GLU A 100 -3.30 -25.95 4.26
C GLU A 100 -2.98 -24.57 3.68
N TYR A 101 -2.17 -24.52 2.63
CA TYR A 101 -1.83 -23.28 1.93
C TYR A 101 -3.08 -22.57 1.42
N THR A 102 -3.99 -23.32 0.79
CA THR A 102 -5.27 -22.80 0.29
C THR A 102 -6.17 -22.32 1.44
N TYR A 103 -6.26 -23.10 2.52
CA TYR A 103 -7.01 -22.72 3.72
C TYR A 103 -6.53 -21.37 4.26
N TRP A 104 -5.23 -21.18 4.43
CA TRP A 104 -4.68 -19.94 4.99
C TRP A 104 -4.84 -18.73 4.06
N LEU A 105 -4.85 -18.92 2.75
CA LEU A 105 -5.16 -17.87 1.78
C LEU A 105 -6.63 -17.41 1.85
N ILE A 106 -7.55 -18.32 2.12
CA ILE A 106 -8.99 -18.03 2.24
C ILE A 106 -9.31 -17.47 3.63
N TYR A 107 -8.82 -18.14 4.68
CA TYR A 107 -9.07 -17.79 6.08
C TYR A 107 -8.44 -16.45 6.43
N GLY A 108 -7.19 -16.22 6.03
CA GLY A 108 -6.41 -15.05 6.42
C GLY A 108 -5.73 -14.39 5.23
N ASN A 109 -4.47 -14.02 5.40
CA ASN A 109 -3.66 -13.34 4.39
C ASN A 109 -2.60 -14.26 3.77
N GLY A 110 -2.80 -15.57 3.87
CA GLY A 110 -1.80 -16.60 3.57
C GLY A 110 -1.24 -17.24 4.85
N PRO A 111 -0.39 -18.27 4.71
CA PRO A 111 0.15 -19.00 5.85
C PRO A 111 0.89 -18.08 6.84
N PRO A 112 0.85 -18.37 8.16
CA PRO A 112 1.50 -17.59 9.22
C PRO A 112 2.93 -17.11 8.91
N VAL A 113 3.76 -17.98 8.32
CA VAL A 113 5.16 -17.68 7.98
C VAL A 113 5.31 -17.09 6.57
N TRP A 114 4.35 -17.37 5.68
CA TRP A 114 4.39 -17.03 4.26
C TRP A 114 3.18 -16.20 3.85
N VAL A 115 2.98 -15.07 4.53
CA VAL A 115 1.93 -14.11 4.16
C VAL A 115 2.02 -13.77 2.68
N SER A 116 0.91 -13.96 1.98
CA SER A 116 0.83 -13.71 0.55
C SER A 116 0.82 -12.22 0.31
N HIS A 117 1.75 -11.69 -0.48
CA HIS A 117 1.79 -10.28 -0.88
C HIS A 117 0.46 -9.75 -1.44
N LEU A 118 -0.40 -10.63 -1.98
CA LEU A 118 -1.74 -10.26 -2.46
C LEU A 118 -2.69 -9.78 -1.34
N TRP A 119 -2.34 -9.97 -0.07
CA TRP A 119 -3.12 -9.50 1.08
C TRP A 119 -3.45 -8.01 1.00
N PHE A 120 -2.52 -7.20 0.49
CA PHE A 120 -2.67 -5.75 0.41
C PHE A 120 -3.81 -5.34 -0.52
N LEU A 121 -3.99 -6.02 -1.67
CA LEU A 121 -5.09 -5.74 -2.61
C LEU A 121 -6.45 -5.96 -1.94
N LYS A 122 -6.60 -7.12 -1.28
CA LYS A 122 -7.82 -7.47 -0.53
C LYS A 122 -8.08 -6.45 0.59
N ALA A 123 -7.07 -6.17 1.41
CA ALA A 123 -7.18 -5.21 2.52
C ALA A 123 -7.53 -3.80 2.01
N LEU A 124 -6.87 -3.34 0.94
CA LEU A 124 -7.14 -2.06 0.30
C LEU A 124 -8.57 -1.98 -0.21
N PHE A 125 -9.06 -2.98 -0.94
CA PHE A 125 -10.43 -2.98 -1.42
C PHE A 125 -11.46 -2.82 -0.28
N PHE A 126 -11.37 -3.64 0.75
CA PHE A 126 -12.31 -3.59 1.86
C PHE A 126 -12.14 -2.33 2.72
N ALA A 127 -10.91 -1.86 2.93
CA ALA A 127 -10.67 -0.61 3.65
C ALA A 127 -11.26 0.60 2.91
N ILE A 128 -11.22 0.62 1.58
CA ILE A 128 -11.87 1.65 0.76
C ILE A 128 -13.38 1.62 0.94
N VAL A 129 -13.99 0.43 0.85
CA VAL A 129 -15.43 0.26 1.01
C VAL A 129 -15.87 0.69 2.40
N LEU A 130 -15.17 0.23 3.44
CA LEU A 130 -15.45 0.60 4.82
C LEU A 130 -15.26 2.10 5.06
N PHE A 131 -14.15 2.67 4.57
CA PHE A 131 -13.90 4.10 4.62
C PHE A 131 -15.05 4.91 4.00
N THR A 132 -15.57 4.53 2.83
CA THR A 132 -16.68 5.27 2.20
C THR A 132 -17.99 5.13 2.98
N VAL A 133 -18.27 3.96 3.57
CA VAL A 133 -19.41 3.79 4.48
C VAL A 133 -19.26 4.70 5.70
N ILE A 134 -18.06 4.76 6.28
CA ILE A 134 -17.74 5.63 7.40
C ILE A 134 -17.83 7.12 7.00
N ASP A 135 -17.26 7.55 5.88
CA ASP A 135 -17.34 8.96 5.42
C ASP A 135 -18.79 9.41 5.23
N ARG A 136 -19.68 8.53 4.74
CA ARG A 136 -21.12 8.81 4.68
C ARG A 136 -21.70 9.14 6.05
N ILE A 137 -21.29 8.45 7.10
CA ILE A 137 -21.76 8.71 8.48
C ILE A 137 -21.06 9.93 9.10
N LEU A 138 -19.78 10.15 8.76
CA LEU A 138 -18.92 11.15 9.39
C LEU A 138 -18.89 12.53 8.74
N HIS A 139 -19.40 12.69 7.52
CA HIS A 139 -19.19 13.93 6.76
C HIS A 139 -19.67 15.19 7.50
N ASP A 140 -20.77 15.10 8.24
CA ASP A 140 -21.33 16.20 9.04
C ASP A 140 -20.92 16.14 10.53
N LYS A 141 -20.07 15.19 10.91
CA LYS A 141 -19.62 15.04 12.31
C LYS A 141 -18.39 15.91 12.57
N ASN A 142 -18.26 16.36 13.81
CA ASN A 142 -17.11 17.16 14.24
C ASN A 142 -15.79 16.39 14.11
N ILE A 143 -14.69 17.12 14.01
CA ILE A 143 -13.35 16.54 13.86
C ILE A 143 -13.00 15.60 15.02
N SER A 144 -13.44 15.89 16.25
CA SER A 144 -13.19 15.06 17.43
C SER A 144 -13.74 13.65 17.28
N PHE A 145 -14.97 13.48 16.75
CA PHE A 145 -15.53 12.15 16.52
C PHE A 145 -14.79 11.38 15.41
N ARG A 146 -14.28 12.10 14.40
CA ARG A 146 -13.46 11.48 13.34
C ARG A 146 -12.09 11.05 13.86
N LEU A 147 -11.45 11.87 14.70
CA LEU A 147 -10.20 11.53 15.40
C LEU A 147 -10.38 10.35 16.35
N PHE A 148 -11.51 10.30 17.07
CA PHE A 148 -11.88 9.15 17.88
C PHE A 148 -11.89 7.86 17.04
N LEU A 149 -12.54 7.85 15.87
CA LEU A 149 -12.56 6.67 15.01
C LEU A 149 -11.20 6.29 14.43
N ILE A 150 -10.37 7.28 14.07
CA ILE A 150 -8.98 7.04 13.63
C ILE A 150 -8.20 6.25 14.69
N LEU A 151 -8.38 6.59 15.97
CA LEU A 151 -7.73 5.90 17.10
C LEU A 151 -8.44 4.58 17.47
N PHE A 152 -9.77 4.57 17.44
CA PHE A 152 -10.58 3.45 17.90
C PHE A 152 -10.43 2.21 17.02
N LEU A 153 -10.50 2.35 15.69
CA LEU A 153 -10.44 1.21 14.76
C LEU A 153 -9.19 0.31 14.94
N PRO A 154 -7.95 0.84 14.97
CA PRO A 154 -6.76 0.02 15.15
C PRO A 154 -6.70 -0.59 16.55
N LEU A 155 -7.06 0.16 17.59
CA LEU A 155 -7.12 -0.38 18.96
C LEU A 155 -8.15 -1.51 19.09
N PHE A 156 -9.32 -1.34 18.49
CA PHE A 156 -10.36 -2.35 18.45
C PHE A 156 -9.91 -3.60 17.69
N SER A 157 -9.13 -3.45 16.60
CA SER A 157 -8.60 -4.61 15.87
C SER A 157 -7.64 -5.46 16.72
N VAL A 158 -6.73 -4.83 17.46
CA VAL A 158 -5.80 -5.54 18.35
C VAL A 158 -6.56 -6.19 19.50
N TYR A 159 -7.46 -5.45 20.15
CA TYR A 159 -8.30 -5.99 21.20
C TYR A 159 -9.11 -7.22 20.73
N LEU A 160 -9.69 -7.16 19.53
CA LEU A 160 -10.46 -8.27 18.98
C LEU A 160 -9.57 -9.49 18.69
N LYS A 161 -8.36 -9.28 18.17
CA LYS A 161 -7.39 -10.35 17.95
C LYS A 161 -7.01 -11.04 19.27
N ASP A 162 -6.71 -10.25 20.29
CA ASP A 162 -6.33 -10.75 21.62
C ASP A 162 -7.50 -11.49 22.28
N LEU A 163 -8.72 -10.94 22.19
CA LEU A 163 -9.94 -11.56 22.70
C LEU A 163 -10.21 -12.93 22.06
N LEU A 164 -9.98 -13.05 20.76
CA LEU A 164 -10.16 -14.29 20.01
C LEU A 164 -8.97 -15.26 20.17
N ASN A 165 -7.84 -14.77 20.70
CA ASN A 165 -6.58 -15.50 20.86
C ASN A 165 -6.14 -16.21 19.56
N VAL A 166 -6.23 -15.50 18.43
CA VAL A 166 -5.89 -16.03 17.10
C VAL A 166 -4.58 -15.45 16.59
N TYR A 167 -3.81 -16.28 15.86
CA TYR A 167 -2.57 -15.83 15.23
C TYR A 167 -2.85 -14.85 14.08
N LEU A 168 -3.80 -15.19 13.21
CA LEU A 168 -4.28 -14.37 12.10
C LEU A 168 -5.77 -14.11 12.23
N MET A 169 -6.18 -12.89 11.89
CA MET A 169 -7.59 -12.51 11.86
C MET A 169 -8.28 -13.03 10.61
N ILE A 170 -9.53 -13.49 10.78
CA ILE A 170 -10.39 -13.94 9.68
C ILE A 170 -10.49 -12.82 8.64
N GLY A 171 -10.24 -13.16 7.37
CA GLY A 171 -10.25 -12.24 6.24
C GLY A 171 -9.20 -11.14 6.28
N GLY A 172 -8.33 -11.09 7.29
CA GLY A 172 -7.46 -9.94 7.55
C GLY A 172 -8.24 -8.70 8.01
N ILE A 173 -9.32 -8.88 8.81
CA ILE A 173 -10.18 -7.78 9.30
C ILE A 173 -9.39 -6.70 10.05
N ASP A 174 -8.37 -7.08 10.78
CA ASP A 174 -7.41 -6.16 11.39
C ASP A 174 -6.75 -5.23 10.39
N SER A 175 -6.24 -5.79 9.28
CA SER A 175 -5.62 -5.04 8.20
C SER A 175 -6.60 -4.04 7.59
N ILE A 176 -7.88 -4.41 7.52
CA ILE A 176 -8.96 -3.55 7.01
C ILE A 176 -9.20 -2.38 7.97
N PHE A 177 -9.29 -2.61 9.27
CA PHE A 177 -9.50 -1.54 10.27
C PHE A 177 -8.30 -0.59 10.35
N ILE A 178 -7.08 -1.12 10.39
CA ILE A 178 -5.85 -0.32 10.40
C ILE A 178 -5.74 0.50 9.10
N GLY A 179 -5.93 -0.14 7.95
CA GLY A 179 -5.94 0.53 6.65
C GLY A 179 -6.98 1.64 6.58
N THR A 180 -8.20 1.38 7.07
CA THR A 180 -9.29 2.37 7.10
C THR A 180 -8.91 3.60 7.92
N SER A 181 -8.25 3.44 9.07
CA SER A 181 -7.74 4.59 9.84
C SER A 181 -6.73 5.42 9.06
N PHE A 182 -5.82 4.79 8.32
CA PHE A 182 -4.89 5.51 7.45
C PHE A 182 -5.61 6.23 6.29
N LEU A 183 -6.65 5.64 5.69
CA LEU A 183 -7.49 6.36 4.72
C LEU A 183 -8.18 7.57 5.37
N LEU A 184 -8.73 7.42 6.57
CA LEU A 184 -9.37 8.51 7.31
C LEU A 184 -8.37 9.66 7.56
N ILE A 185 -7.15 9.35 7.98
CA ILE A 185 -6.08 10.34 8.16
C ILE A 185 -5.81 11.10 6.86
N GLY A 186 -5.62 10.38 5.73
CA GLY A 186 -5.41 11.01 4.43
C GLY A 186 -6.58 11.91 4.02
N ASN A 187 -7.81 11.48 4.29
CA ASN A 187 -9.01 12.27 4.01
C ASN A 187 -9.11 13.54 4.87
N GLU A 188 -8.76 13.47 6.16
CA GLU A 188 -8.74 14.64 7.03
C GLU A 188 -7.68 15.65 6.59
N ILE A 189 -6.50 15.18 6.17
CA ILE A 189 -5.46 16.05 5.58
C ILE A 189 -6.01 16.75 4.33
N LYS A 190 -6.71 16.01 3.45
CA LYS A 190 -7.35 16.58 2.25
C LYS A 190 -8.38 17.66 2.61
N LYS A 191 -9.21 17.46 3.63
CA LYS A 191 -10.22 18.45 4.05
C LYS A 191 -9.60 19.77 4.48
N ILE A 192 -8.40 19.73 5.07
CA ILE A 192 -7.70 20.93 5.57
C ILE A 192 -7.07 21.74 4.44
N GLN A 193 -6.41 21.09 3.49
CA GLN A 193 -5.58 21.79 2.48
C GLN A 193 -5.87 21.43 1.02
N GLY A 194 -6.93 20.68 0.76
CA GLY A 194 -7.23 20.15 -0.57
C GLY A 194 -6.18 19.15 -1.04
N LEU A 195 -5.94 19.10 -2.35
CA LEU A 195 -4.89 18.26 -2.98
C LEU A 195 -3.53 18.97 -3.10
N ASN A 196 -3.32 20.04 -2.31
CA ASN A 196 -2.04 20.74 -2.31
C ASN A 196 -0.93 19.86 -1.68
N HIS A 197 0.31 20.12 -2.08
CA HIS A 197 1.47 19.46 -1.51
C HIS A 197 1.66 19.82 -0.04
N TRP A 198 2.35 18.95 0.70
CA TRP A 198 2.56 19.10 2.15
C TRP A 198 3.76 19.99 2.53
N SER A 199 4.50 20.46 1.52
CA SER A 199 5.59 21.43 1.69
C SER A 199 5.07 22.79 2.12
N ILE A 200 5.74 23.41 3.08
CA ILE A 200 5.47 24.78 3.53
C ILE A 200 6.45 25.73 2.82
N ASN A 201 7.74 25.54 3.04
CA ASN A 201 8.83 26.19 2.31
C ASN A 201 10.12 25.40 2.51
N THR A 202 11.10 25.57 1.62
CA THR A 202 12.33 24.76 1.63
C THR A 202 13.07 24.76 2.96
N ARG A 203 13.15 25.89 3.68
CA ARG A 203 13.88 25.94 4.96
C ARG A 203 13.15 25.17 6.06
N ILE A 204 11.84 25.38 6.18
CA ILE A 204 11.00 24.66 7.15
C ILE A 204 10.95 23.18 6.80
N ASP A 205 10.82 22.82 5.53
CA ASP A 205 10.75 21.42 5.11
C ASP A 205 12.06 20.67 5.40
N VAL A 206 13.22 21.32 5.20
CA VAL A 206 14.52 20.74 5.58
C VAL A 206 14.60 20.55 7.09
N LEU A 207 14.17 21.53 7.88
CA LEU A 207 14.13 21.41 9.34
C LEU A 207 13.20 20.26 9.77
N LEU A 208 12.00 20.17 9.22
CA LEU A 208 11.05 19.10 9.49
C LEU A 208 11.59 17.74 9.05
N PHE A 209 12.26 17.65 7.91
CA PHE A 209 12.91 16.43 7.46
C PHE A 209 14.00 15.97 8.44
N VAL A 210 14.88 16.88 8.87
CA VAL A 210 15.97 16.59 9.81
C VAL A 210 15.44 16.22 11.21
N LEU A 211 14.33 16.81 11.65
CA LEU A 211 13.74 16.50 12.97
C LEU A 211 12.87 15.23 12.95
N LEU A 212 12.00 15.09 11.96
CA LEU A 212 11.01 14.01 11.93
C LEU A 212 11.59 12.68 11.46
N THR A 213 12.64 12.67 10.63
CA THR A 213 13.25 11.42 10.16
C THR A 213 13.88 10.63 11.32
N PRO A 214 14.75 11.21 12.18
CA PRO A 214 15.27 10.51 13.36
C PRO A 214 14.17 10.06 14.32
N ILE A 215 13.13 10.88 14.55
CA ILE A 215 12.00 10.51 15.40
C ILE A 215 11.25 9.31 14.81
N MET A 216 10.94 9.35 13.51
CA MET A 216 10.30 8.25 12.79
C MET A 216 11.11 6.95 12.88
N LEU A 217 12.43 7.02 12.66
CA LEU A 217 13.33 5.87 12.75
C LEU A 217 13.44 5.34 14.19
N PHE A 218 13.53 6.22 15.19
CA PHE A 218 13.55 5.83 16.60
C PHE A 218 12.24 5.15 17.02
N LEU A 219 11.08 5.72 16.66
CA LEU A 219 9.79 5.09 16.94
C LEU A 219 9.64 3.74 16.24
N GLY A 220 10.09 3.63 14.99
CA GLY A 220 10.11 2.35 14.26
C GLY A 220 11.02 1.31 14.93
N TYR A 221 12.18 1.73 15.44
CA TYR A 221 13.09 0.87 16.19
C TYR A 221 12.47 0.38 17.49
N VAL A 222 11.90 1.28 18.29
CA VAL A 222 11.23 0.96 19.56
C VAL A 222 10.00 0.09 19.33
N ASN A 223 9.27 0.30 18.24
CA ASN A 223 8.13 -0.55 17.90
C ASN A 223 8.56 -1.94 17.44
N GLY A 224 9.69 -2.05 16.74
CA GLY A 224 10.13 -3.30 16.14
C GLY A 224 9.39 -3.61 14.83
N PHE A 225 9.50 -4.86 14.38
CA PHE A 225 8.98 -5.31 13.10
C PHE A 225 7.44 -5.26 13.06
N ALA A 226 6.90 -4.61 12.04
CA ALA A 226 5.46 -4.55 11.78
C ALA A 226 5.15 -5.18 10.42
N ASN A 227 4.23 -6.14 10.40
CA ASN A 227 3.68 -6.74 9.21
C ASN A 227 2.16 -6.88 9.41
N ILE A 228 1.43 -5.86 8.95
CA ILE A 228 -0.04 -5.81 9.04
C ILE A 228 -0.67 -7.07 8.40
N GLY A 229 -0.11 -7.55 7.28
CA GLY A 229 -0.58 -8.76 6.62
C GLY A 229 -0.46 -10.02 7.48
N ALA A 230 0.55 -10.07 8.36
CA ALA A 230 0.77 -11.14 9.34
C ALA A 230 0.02 -10.92 10.67
N SER A 231 -0.82 -9.89 10.78
CA SER A 231 -1.38 -9.44 12.06
C SER A 231 -0.30 -9.12 13.11
N LEU A 232 0.87 -8.64 12.68
CA LEU A 232 1.98 -8.24 13.53
C LEU A 232 2.15 -6.71 13.48
N TYR A 233 2.06 -6.02 14.61
CA TYR A 233 2.07 -4.55 14.63
C TYR A 233 3.27 -3.96 15.39
N GLY A 234 4.25 -4.80 15.74
CA GLY A 234 5.32 -4.44 16.68
C GLY A 234 4.83 -4.44 18.13
N ASN A 235 5.54 -3.72 18.99
CA ASN A 235 5.26 -3.60 20.42
C ASN A 235 3.97 -2.81 20.71
N SER A 236 3.56 -1.91 19.83
CA SER A 236 2.34 -1.13 20.01
C SER A 236 1.74 -0.70 18.68
N ILE A 237 0.44 -0.95 18.50
CA ILE A 237 -0.30 -0.45 17.35
C ILE A 237 -0.28 1.09 17.27
N LEU A 238 -0.21 1.79 18.40
CA LEU A 238 -0.13 3.26 18.40
C LEU A 238 1.24 3.76 17.91
N LEU A 239 2.32 3.06 18.26
CA LEU A 239 3.64 3.36 17.71
C LEU A 239 3.68 3.09 16.20
N HIS A 240 3.07 1.99 15.75
CA HIS A 240 2.93 1.70 14.32
C HIS A 240 2.15 2.80 13.58
N MET A 241 0.98 3.21 14.11
CA MET A 241 0.19 4.31 13.54
C MET A 241 1.00 5.61 13.46
N THR A 242 1.72 5.96 14.54
CA THR A 242 2.53 7.19 14.60
C THR A 242 3.70 7.15 13.61
N SER A 243 4.43 6.04 13.55
CA SER A 243 5.52 5.85 12.58
C SER A 243 5.00 5.92 11.14
N GLY A 244 3.84 5.32 10.86
CA GLY A 244 3.19 5.37 9.56
C GLY A 244 2.80 6.79 9.12
N ILE A 245 2.25 7.60 10.02
CA ILE A 245 1.89 9.00 9.74
C ILE A 245 3.15 9.83 9.47
N LEU A 246 4.17 9.72 10.33
CA LEU A 246 5.42 10.46 10.16
C LEU A 246 6.14 10.06 8.87
N GLY A 247 6.21 8.76 8.56
CA GLY A 247 6.86 8.29 7.35
C GLY A 247 6.12 8.68 6.08
N ALA A 248 4.78 8.68 6.09
CA ALA A 248 4.02 9.25 4.99
C ALA A 248 4.38 10.73 4.80
N TYR A 249 4.39 11.53 5.87
CA TYR A 249 4.71 12.95 5.81
C TYR A 249 6.12 13.22 5.27
N VAL A 250 7.12 12.52 5.81
CA VAL A 250 8.53 12.61 5.37
C VAL A 250 8.67 12.23 3.90
N ILE A 251 8.07 11.13 3.44
CA ILE A 251 8.11 10.76 2.02
C ILE A 251 7.41 11.81 1.17
N GLY A 252 6.29 12.37 1.62
CA GLY A 252 5.58 13.44 0.92
C GLY A 252 6.46 14.68 0.69
N LEU A 253 7.22 15.10 1.72
CA LEU A 253 8.19 16.20 1.62
C LEU A 253 9.32 15.88 0.65
N ILE A 254 9.95 14.70 0.78
CA ILE A 254 11.00 14.25 -0.14
C ILE A 254 10.48 14.26 -1.58
N SER A 255 9.29 13.71 -1.79
CA SER A 255 8.66 13.61 -3.10
C SER A 255 8.49 14.98 -3.73
N TYR A 256 7.90 15.93 -3.01
CA TYR A 256 7.68 17.29 -3.52
C TYR A 256 8.99 17.95 -4.00
N HIS A 257 10.07 17.87 -3.20
CA HIS A 257 11.34 18.47 -3.59
C HIS A 257 12.04 17.70 -4.72
N LEU A 258 11.92 16.36 -4.76
CA LEU A 258 12.46 15.56 -5.86
C LEU A 258 11.74 15.82 -7.18
N CYS A 259 10.42 16.03 -7.17
CA CYS A 259 9.68 16.27 -8.41
C CYS A 259 9.98 17.65 -9.02
N LYS A 260 10.71 18.55 -8.33
CA LYS A 260 11.24 19.79 -8.95
C LYS A 260 12.30 19.51 -10.02
N PHE A 261 12.93 18.33 -9.98
CA PHE A 261 13.87 17.88 -10.99
C PHE A 261 13.13 17.06 -12.05
N GLU A 262 12.92 17.64 -13.24
CA GLU A 262 12.08 17.03 -14.29
C GLU A 262 12.47 15.60 -14.68
N ARG A 263 13.76 15.27 -14.71
CA ARG A 263 14.22 13.90 -14.98
C ARG A 263 13.77 12.91 -13.90
N ILE A 264 13.90 13.30 -12.63
CA ILE A 264 13.50 12.47 -11.49
C ILE A 264 11.98 12.34 -11.45
N LYS A 265 11.26 13.46 -11.62
CA LYS A 265 9.79 13.48 -11.73
C LYS A 265 9.30 12.51 -12.80
N SER A 266 9.84 12.63 -14.01
CA SER A 266 9.44 11.79 -15.15
C SER A 266 9.72 10.31 -14.87
N ALA A 267 10.86 9.97 -14.27
CA ALA A 267 11.21 8.59 -13.94
C ALA A 267 10.24 8.00 -12.89
N LEU A 268 10.00 8.72 -11.78
CA LEU A 268 9.10 8.26 -10.72
C LEU A 268 7.65 8.13 -11.24
N VAL A 269 7.14 9.15 -11.94
CA VAL A 269 5.78 9.08 -12.52
C VAL A 269 5.66 7.91 -13.49
N SER A 270 6.68 7.68 -14.34
CA SER A 270 6.69 6.55 -15.28
C SER A 270 6.75 5.19 -14.57
N PHE A 271 7.46 5.11 -13.43
CA PHE A 271 7.49 3.91 -12.60
C PHE A 271 6.11 3.64 -11.98
N ASN A 272 5.48 4.67 -11.39
CA ASN A 272 4.15 4.54 -10.76
C ASN A 272 3.02 4.17 -11.73
N GLN A 273 3.15 4.50 -13.02
CA GLN A 273 2.18 4.10 -14.05
C GLN A 273 1.97 2.57 -14.12
N TYR A 274 2.94 1.80 -13.65
CA TYR A 274 2.93 0.34 -13.56
C TYR A 274 2.95 -0.14 -12.10
N GLY A 275 2.61 0.72 -11.13
CA GLY A 275 2.86 0.46 -9.71
C GLY A 275 2.14 -0.77 -9.16
N GLN A 276 0.94 -1.08 -9.67
CA GLN A 276 0.21 -2.29 -9.26
C GLN A 276 0.88 -3.55 -9.81
N GLU A 277 1.24 -3.54 -11.10
CA GLU A 277 1.93 -4.66 -11.75
C GLU A 277 3.30 -4.93 -11.12
N ILE A 278 4.06 -3.87 -10.84
CA ILE A 278 5.35 -3.95 -10.12
C ILE A 278 5.15 -4.52 -8.72
N TYR A 279 4.14 -4.03 -7.99
CA TYR A 279 3.81 -4.55 -6.66
C TYR A 279 3.47 -6.05 -6.68
N GLU A 280 2.77 -6.52 -7.69
CA GLU A 280 2.37 -7.93 -7.79
C GLU A 280 3.52 -8.83 -8.28
N ILE A 281 4.45 -8.33 -9.10
CA ILE A 281 5.57 -9.11 -9.66
C ILE A 281 6.78 -9.16 -8.74
N HIS A 282 7.12 -8.06 -8.07
CA HIS A 282 8.40 -7.97 -7.34
C HIS A 282 8.65 -9.12 -6.34
N PRO A 283 7.66 -9.70 -5.62
CA PRO A 283 7.92 -10.77 -4.66
C PRO A 283 8.37 -12.07 -5.35
N PHE A 284 7.96 -12.30 -6.60
CA PHE A 284 8.43 -13.45 -7.38
C PHE A 284 9.91 -13.30 -7.73
N LEU A 285 10.31 -12.10 -8.13
CA LEU A 285 11.71 -11.79 -8.44
C LEU A 285 12.57 -11.86 -7.17
N THR A 286 12.20 -11.10 -6.14
CA THR A 286 13.04 -10.98 -4.94
C THR A 286 13.18 -12.28 -4.15
N LYS A 287 12.17 -13.17 -4.19
CA LYS A 287 12.24 -14.49 -3.54
C LYS A 287 12.97 -15.54 -4.39
N TRP A 288 12.82 -15.54 -5.71
CA TRP A 288 13.60 -16.45 -6.57
C TRP A 288 15.08 -16.10 -6.53
N ASP A 289 15.38 -14.81 -6.59
CA ASP A 289 16.75 -14.29 -6.57
C ASP A 289 17.40 -14.39 -5.19
N PHE A 290 16.63 -14.45 -4.10
CA PHE A 290 17.21 -14.67 -2.78
C PHE A 290 18.04 -15.95 -2.71
N TRP A 291 17.69 -16.99 -3.47
CA TRP A 291 18.45 -18.24 -3.52
C TRP A 291 19.71 -18.14 -4.37
N ILE A 292 19.71 -17.32 -5.42
CA ILE A 292 20.83 -17.19 -6.38
C ILE A 292 21.79 -16.07 -5.98
N PHE A 293 21.26 -14.96 -5.48
CA PHE A 293 21.94 -13.72 -5.17
C PHE A 293 21.88 -13.37 -3.68
N LYS A 294 21.76 -14.36 -2.79
CA LYS A 294 21.70 -14.15 -1.32
C LYS A 294 22.79 -13.20 -0.81
N ASN A 295 24.00 -13.32 -1.38
CA ASN A 295 25.16 -12.50 -1.00
C ASN A 295 25.22 -11.13 -1.71
N PHE A 296 24.29 -10.84 -2.63
CA PHE A 296 24.23 -9.63 -3.44
C PHE A 296 22.87 -8.94 -3.30
N GLN A 297 22.50 -8.56 -2.07
CA GLN A 297 21.21 -7.93 -1.75
C GLN A 297 20.91 -6.66 -2.57
N ILE A 298 21.94 -5.86 -2.91
CA ILE A 298 21.78 -4.69 -3.79
C ILE A 298 21.36 -5.13 -5.20
N LEU A 299 21.93 -6.23 -5.72
CA LEU A 299 21.54 -6.77 -7.01
C LEU A 299 20.11 -7.32 -6.94
N ASN A 300 19.72 -7.95 -5.84
CA ASN A 300 18.34 -8.38 -5.60
C ASN A 300 17.35 -7.20 -5.59
N LEU A 301 17.71 -6.08 -4.96
CA LEU A 301 16.93 -4.84 -5.00
C LEU A 301 16.83 -4.29 -6.43
N LEU A 302 17.96 -4.16 -7.13
CA LEU A 302 17.97 -3.67 -8.50
C LEU A 302 17.15 -4.57 -9.43
N ASN A 303 17.19 -5.90 -9.23
CA ASN A 303 16.38 -6.82 -10.00
C ASN A 303 14.88 -6.64 -9.69
N GLY A 304 14.53 -6.60 -8.40
CA GLY A 304 13.17 -6.35 -7.93
C GLY A 304 12.57 -5.04 -8.42
N VAL A 305 13.39 -4.00 -8.65
CA VAL A 305 12.94 -2.69 -9.18
C VAL A 305 12.96 -2.63 -10.71
N ILE A 306 14.09 -2.96 -11.33
CA ILE A 306 14.30 -2.76 -12.76
C ILE A 306 13.57 -3.83 -13.56
N VAL A 307 13.69 -5.10 -13.19
CA VAL A 307 13.07 -6.19 -13.95
C VAL A 307 11.57 -6.22 -13.75
N SER A 308 11.05 -5.92 -12.55
CA SER A 308 9.60 -5.74 -12.37
C SER A 308 9.04 -4.63 -13.25
N TRP A 309 9.76 -3.49 -13.37
CA TRP A 309 9.36 -2.40 -14.25
C TRP A 309 9.43 -2.78 -15.74
N ILE A 310 10.48 -3.48 -16.18
CA ILE A 310 10.61 -3.96 -17.57
C ILE A 310 9.49 -4.97 -17.89
N ILE A 311 9.26 -5.96 -17.03
CA ILE A 311 8.16 -6.94 -17.25
C ILE A 311 6.83 -6.20 -17.31
N SER A 312 6.58 -5.26 -16.39
CA SER A 312 5.31 -4.53 -16.36
C SER A 312 5.11 -3.65 -17.60
N SER A 313 6.15 -2.94 -18.04
CA SER A 313 6.08 -1.99 -19.16
C SER A 313 6.19 -2.64 -20.55
N GLN A 314 6.95 -3.72 -20.69
CA GLN A 314 7.23 -4.33 -21.99
C GLN A 314 6.47 -5.65 -22.22
N VAL A 315 6.13 -6.39 -21.16
CA VAL A 315 5.46 -7.69 -21.29
C VAL A 315 3.98 -7.56 -20.94
N ILE A 316 3.65 -7.09 -19.74
CA ILE A 316 2.27 -7.00 -19.28
C ILE A 316 1.48 -5.98 -20.09
N ASP A 317 2.01 -4.77 -20.29
CA ASP A 317 1.26 -3.73 -21.01
C ASP A 317 0.95 -4.08 -22.47
N ARG A 318 1.83 -4.87 -23.10
CA ARG A 318 1.66 -5.33 -24.49
C ARG A 318 0.70 -6.53 -24.62
N SER A 319 0.38 -7.22 -23.54
CA SER A 319 -0.53 -8.36 -23.54
C SER A 319 -1.89 -8.00 -22.95
N ARG A 320 -2.96 -8.10 -23.76
CA ARG A 320 -4.33 -7.84 -23.29
C ARG A 320 -4.73 -8.75 -22.12
N ILE A 321 -4.29 -10.01 -22.16
CA ILE A 321 -4.60 -11.01 -21.14
C ILE A 321 -3.87 -10.66 -19.84
N LEU A 322 -2.54 -10.48 -19.89
CA LEU A 322 -1.77 -10.17 -18.68
C LEU A 322 -2.24 -8.83 -18.08
N LYS A 323 -2.49 -7.83 -18.91
CA LYS A 323 -3.04 -6.55 -18.46
C LYS A 323 -4.37 -6.70 -17.72
N PHE A 324 -5.26 -7.57 -18.20
CA PHE A 324 -6.50 -7.89 -17.49
C PHE A 324 -6.24 -8.63 -16.17
N ILE A 325 -5.28 -9.56 -16.14
CA ILE A 325 -4.90 -10.28 -14.92
C ILE A 325 -4.39 -9.31 -13.85
N PHE A 326 -3.48 -8.41 -14.18
CA PHE A 326 -2.81 -7.54 -13.18
C PHE A 326 -3.58 -6.24 -12.90
N THR A 327 -4.38 -5.73 -13.83
CA THR A 327 -5.04 -4.41 -13.67
C THR A 327 -6.55 -4.44 -13.87
N GLY A 328 -7.13 -5.61 -14.16
CA GLY A 328 -8.53 -5.75 -14.51
C GLY A 328 -8.91 -4.94 -15.75
N ASN A 329 -10.06 -4.26 -15.70
CA ASN A 329 -10.59 -3.47 -16.81
C ASN A 329 -10.24 -1.96 -16.76
N THR A 330 -9.24 -1.57 -15.96
CA THR A 330 -9.15 -0.18 -15.49
C THR A 330 -8.15 0.73 -16.20
N ARG A 331 -7.28 0.23 -17.08
CA ARG A 331 -6.28 1.11 -17.73
C ARG A 331 -6.89 2.13 -18.72
N THR A 332 -8.11 1.90 -19.19
CA THR A 332 -8.89 2.90 -19.95
C THR A 332 -9.40 4.05 -19.07
N SER A 333 -9.32 3.94 -17.73
CA SER A 333 -9.87 4.92 -16.79
C SER A 333 -8.83 5.82 -16.08
N MET A 334 -7.54 5.45 -16.03
CA MET A 334 -6.51 6.34 -15.45
C MET A 334 -6.11 7.48 -16.39
N ARG A 335 -6.13 7.26 -17.72
CA ARG A 335 -6.08 8.36 -18.70
C ARG A 335 -7.30 9.27 -18.55
N LYS A 336 -8.50 8.69 -18.45
CA LYS A 336 -9.73 9.46 -18.25
C LYS A 336 -9.83 10.16 -16.91
N SER A 337 -9.20 9.68 -15.83
CA SER A 337 -9.25 10.39 -14.54
C SER A 337 -8.39 11.64 -14.52
N VAL A 338 -7.35 11.72 -15.35
CA VAL A 338 -6.58 12.96 -15.53
C VAL A 338 -7.42 13.96 -16.32
N ASP A 339 -8.09 13.50 -17.37
CA ASP A 339 -9.04 14.33 -18.15
C ASP A 339 -10.24 14.78 -17.28
N GLU A 340 -10.83 13.89 -16.46
CA GLU A 340 -11.92 14.21 -15.50
C GLU A 340 -11.44 15.14 -14.36
N LEU A 341 -10.15 15.11 -13.99
CA LEU A 341 -9.58 16.04 -12.99
C LEU A 341 -9.27 17.41 -13.60
N GLU A 342 -8.98 17.47 -14.90
CA GLU A 342 -8.85 18.73 -15.66
C GLU A 342 -10.23 19.35 -15.94
N GLU A 343 -11.26 18.54 -16.17
CA GLU A 343 -12.66 18.98 -16.37
C GLU A 343 -13.35 19.45 -15.05
N GLN A 344 -12.87 18.98 -13.90
CA GLN A 344 -13.25 19.48 -12.58
C GLN A 344 -12.52 20.77 -12.16
N GLN A 345 -11.57 21.25 -12.98
CA GLN A 345 -10.81 22.48 -12.73
C GLN A 345 -11.19 23.61 -13.70
N SER A 346 -12.03 23.33 -14.70
CA SER A 346 -12.56 24.31 -15.66
C SER A 346 -14.00 24.75 -15.36
N ASN A 347 -14.61 24.24 -14.30
CA ASN A 347 -15.86 24.71 -13.67
C ASN A 347 -15.58 25.07 -12.21
#